data_AF-W1XTK8-F1
#
_entry.id   AF-W1XTK8-F1
#
_cell.length_a   1.000
_cell.length_b   1.000
_cell.length_c   1.000
_cell.angle_alpha   90.00
_cell.angle_beta   90.00
_cell.angle_gamma   90.00
#
_symmetry.space_group_name_H-M   'P 1'
#
loop_
_entity.id
_entity.type
_entity.pdbx_description
1 polymer ?
#
loop_
_entity_poly.entity_id
_entity_poly.type
_entity_poly.pdbx_seq_one_letter_code
_entity_poly.pdbx_strand_id
1 'polypeptide(L)' 'MKRLFLDCQMGIAGDMLTATLLGLVDNPQTWINQLNQMGIPDVTYSLISKEDKGVEGY' A
#
# COMPACT_ATOMS: atom_id res chain seq x y z
N MET A 1 -2.87 -15.66 -15.91
CA MET A 1 -2.95 -14.33 -15.26
C MET A 1 -4.00 -14.39 -14.16
N LYS A 2 -3.62 -14.08 -12.91
CA LYS A 2 -4.58 -13.93 -11.81
C LYS A 2 -5.15 -12.51 -11.88
N ARG A 3 -6.46 -12.36 -11.68
CA ARG A 3 -7.17 -11.06 -11.69
C ARG A 3 -7.70 -10.80 -10.28
N LEU A 4 -7.36 -9.64 -9.73
CA LEU A 4 -7.90 -9.14 -8.47
C LEU A 4 -8.98 -8.11 -8.80
N PHE A 5 -10.19 -8.31 -8.26
CA PHE A 5 -11.28 -7.35 -8.37
C PHE A 5 -11.47 -6.69 -7.01
N LEU A 6 -11.39 -5.37 -6.98
CA LEU A 6 -11.64 -4.57 -5.77
C LEU A 6 -12.93 -3.78 -6.00
N ASP A 7 -13.95 -4.06 -5.19
CA ASP A 7 -15.16 -3.26 -5.15
C ASP A 7 -14.92 -2.02 -4.28
N CYS A 8 -14.35 -0.98 -4.91
CA CYS A 8 -14.08 0.29 -4.26
C CYS A 8 -15.39 1.09 -4.14
N GLN A 9 -16.19 0.78 -3.13
CA GLN A 9 -17.38 1.56 -2.78
C GLN A 9 -17.02 3.01 -2.40
N MET A 10 -18.02 3.87 -2.20
CA MET A 10 -17.82 5.25 -1.76
C MET A 10 -17.16 5.30 -0.37
N GLY A 11 -15.84 5.52 -0.31
CA GLY A 11 -15.13 5.75 0.96
C GLY A 11 -13.81 5.02 1.13
N ILE A 12 -13.34 4.21 0.18
CA ILE A 12 -11.98 3.68 0.26
C ILE A 12 -10.98 4.79 -0.08
N ALA A 13 -10.23 5.23 0.91
CA ALA A 13 -9.14 6.17 0.70
C ALA A 13 -7.98 5.43 0.01
N GLY A 14 -7.31 6.10 -0.94
CA GLY A 14 -6.28 5.48 -1.78
C GLY A 14 -5.08 4.94 -0.99
N ASP A 15 -4.81 5.50 0.19
CA ASP A 15 -3.81 5.03 1.15
C ASP A 15 -4.16 3.64 1.72
N MET A 16 -5.41 3.43 2.14
CA MET A 16 -5.87 2.18 2.72
C MET A 16 -5.85 1.02 1.72
N LEU A 17 -6.18 1.32 0.45
CA LEU A 17 -6.08 0.37 -0.66
C LEU A 17 -4.61 0.02 -0.93
N THR A 18 -3.74 1.04 -0.97
CA THR A 18 -2.30 0.85 -1.21
C THR A 18 -1.65 0.02 -0.10
N ALA A 19 -1.97 0.27 1.16
CA ALA A 19 -1.50 -0.52 2.30
C ALA A 19 -1.95 -1.98 2.21
N THR A 20 -3.23 -2.21 1.84
CA THR A 20 -3.76 -3.57 1.66
C THR A 20 -3.04 -4.33 0.53
N LEU A 21 -2.75 -3.67 -0.59
CA LEU A 21 -2.00 -4.28 -1.70
C LEU A 21 -0.54 -4.56 -1.32
N LEU A 22 0.09 -3.69 -0.54
CA LEU A 22 1.42 -3.91 0.03
C LEU A 22 1.47 -5.15 0.93
N GLY A 23 0.39 -5.46 1.63
CA GLY A 23 0.27 -6.70 2.43
C GLY A 23 0.21 -8.00 1.60
N LEU A 24 -0.02 -7.91 0.28
CA LEU A 24 -0.10 -9.09 -0.60
C LEU A 24 1.22 -9.45 -1.28
N VAL A 25 2.30 -8.69 -1.04
CA VAL A 25 3.61 -8.88 -1.67
C VAL A 25 4.67 -9.24 -0.64
N ASP A 26 5.63 -10.08 -1.03
CA ASP A 26 6.65 -10.60 -0.10
C ASP A 26 7.61 -9.53 0.42
N ASN A 27 7.89 -8.49 -0.37
CA ASN A 27 8.80 -7.40 0.00
C ASN A 27 8.17 -6.02 -0.26
N PRO A 28 7.42 -5.49 0.72
CA PRO A 28 6.79 -4.18 0.65
C PRO A 28 7.78 -3.04 0.36
N GLN A 29 8.99 -3.13 0.93
CA GLN A 29 10.01 -2.09 0.81
C GLN A 29 10.51 -1.91 -0.63
N THR A 30 10.57 -2.99 -1.42
CA THR A 30 10.94 -2.91 -2.84
C THR A 30 9.97 -2.01 -3.61
N TRP A 31 8.67 -2.12 -3.34
CA TRP A 31 7.65 -1.31 -3.98
C TRP A 31 7.74 0.16 -3.57
N ILE A 32 7.95 0.45 -2.28
CA ILE A 32 8.15 1.83 -1.81
C ILE A 32 9.34 2.50 -2.51
N ASN A 33 10.45 1.78 -2.68
CA ASN A 33 11.62 2.27 -3.39
C ASN A 33 11.30 2.55 -4.87
N GLN A 34 10.58 1.65 -5.54
CA GLN A 34 10.15 1.85 -6.92
C GLN A 34 9.20 3.04 -7.06
N LEU A 35 8.25 3.19 -6.13
CA LEU A 35 7.29 4.30 -6.16
C LEU A 35 8.00 5.65 -6.01
N ASN A 36 8.93 5.75 -5.07
CA ASN A 36 9.72 6.97 -4.88
C ASN A 36 10.66 7.25 -6.08
N GLN A 37 11.15 6.23 -6.78
CA GLN A 37 11.95 6.40 -8.01
C GLN A 37 11.17 6.99 -9.19
N MET A 38 9.83 6.99 -9.15
CA MET A 38 9.02 7.66 -10.17
C MET A 38 9.17 9.18 -10.14
N GLY A 39 9.69 9.74 -9.03
CA GLY A 39 10.04 11.17 -8.94
C GLY A 39 8.83 12.11 -9.03
N ILE A 40 7.68 11.70 -8.48
CA ILE A 40 6.49 12.54 -8.44
C ILE A 40 6.79 13.78 -7.57
N PRO A 41 6.68 15.01 -8.11
CA PRO A 41 6.97 16.23 -7.35
C PRO A 41 6.11 16.32 -6.10
N ASP A 42 6.72 16.75 -4.99
CA ASP A 42 6.08 16.95 -3.68
C ASP A 42 5.40 15.70 -3.08
N VAL A 43 5.73 14.51 -3.58
CA VAL A 43 5.20 13.23 -3.08
C VAL A 43 6.34 12.38 -2.53
N THR A 44 6.12 11.80 -1.35
CA THR A 44 7.01 10.81 -0.75
C THR A 44 6.17 9.66 -0.20
N TYR A 45 6.47 8.45 -0.64
CA TYR A 45 5.88 7.23 -0.12
C TYR A 45 6.68 6.75 1.09
N SER A 46 6.00 6.54 2.21
CA SER A 46 6.55 5.98 3.43
C SER A 46 5.78 4.73 3.85
N LEU A 47 6.50 3.76 4.41
CA LEU A 47 5.91 2.56 4.99
C LEU A 47 5.88 2.74 6.51
N ILE A 48 4.69 2.84 7.08
CA ILE A 48 4.50 3.05 8.51
C ILE A 48 3.89 1.77 9.06
N SER A 49 4.57 1.10 9.99
CA SER A 49 3.99 -0.09 10.62
C SER A 49 2.88 0.31 11.59
N LYS A 50 1.81 -0.48 11.61
CA LYS A 50 0.68 -0.30 12.52
C LYS A 50 0.27 -1.64 13.11
N GLU A 51 -0.06 -1.63 14.39
CA GLU A 51 -0.74 -2.73 15.07
C GLU A 51 -2.14 -2.25 15.46
N ASP A 52 -3.17 -3.05 15.17
CA ASP A 52 -4.50 -2.86 15.73
C ASP A 52 -5.05 -4.20 16.22
N LYS A 53 -5.35 -4.28 17.52
CA LYS A 53 -5.91 -5.47 18.18
C LYS A 53 -5.11 -6.76 17.92
N GLY A 54 -3.78 -6.68 17.94
CA GLY A 54 -2.90 -7.83 17.70
C GLY A 54 -2.73 -8.23 16.24
N VAL A 55 -3.24 -7.44 15.30
CA VAL A 55 -2.97 -7.61 13.87
C VAL A 55 -1.90 -6.60 13.46
N GLU A 56 -0.74 -7.11 13.07
CA GLU A 56 0.36 -6.30 12.51
C GLU A 56 0.14 -6.05 11.02
N GLY A 57 0.44 -4.83 10.59
CA GLY A 57 0.35 -4.39 9.20
C GLY A 57 1.01 -3.05 8.97
N TYR A 58 0.49 -2.32 7.98
CA TYR A 58 0.92 -0.99 7.60
C TYR A 58 -0.30 -0.07 7.45
#